data_AF-A0A920PBX1-F1
#
_entry.id   AF-A0A920PBX1-F1
#
_cell.length_a   1.000
_cell.length_b   1.000
_cell.length_c   1.000
_cell.angle_alpha   90.00
_cell.angle_beta   90.00
_cell.angle_gamma   90.00
#
_symmetry.space_group_name_H-M   'P 1'
#
loop_
_entity.id
_entity.type
_entity.pdbx_description
1 polymer ?
#
loop_
_entity_poly.entity_id
_entity_poly.type
_entity_poly.pdbx_seq_one_letter_code
_entity_poly.pdbx_strand_id
1 'polypeptide(L)'
;MNLNDNEKGFYNICDLDFALSVSELVALSISNALLFEKVEKLSVTDGLTGLVNHHQMQELLKNELIRCERYASSLSVIMMDLDHFKNVNDTYGHQKGDDVLLYFASIMNKFCRSMDIASRYGGEEFILVLPETNLQGAFYIAERIREEIDSQIFSSQRTRF
;
A
#
# COMPACT_ATOMS: atom_id res chain seq x y z
N MET A 1 12.09 52.46 -21.92
CA MET A 1 11.22 52.38 -23.11
C MET A 1 10.04 51.49 -22.72
N ASN A 2 8.83 51.92 -23.06
CA ASN A 2 7.48 51.55 -22.59
C ASN A 2 7.18 50.16 -21.99
N LEU A 3 6.39 50.17 -20.92
CA LEU A 3 5.64 49.06 -20.31
C LEU A 3 4.28 48.84 -21.02
N ASN A 4 4.20 48.99 -22.35
CA ASN A 4 2.92 49.02 -23.05
C ASN A 4 2.96 48.47 -24.49
N ASP A 5 3.67 47.36 -24.71
CA ASP A 5 3.52 46.60 -25.96
C ASP A 5 2.27 45.71 -25.87
N ASN A 6 1.14 46.34 -26.18
CA ASN A 6 -0.15 45.73 -26.50
C ASN A 6 -0.07 44.98 -27.85
N GLU A 7 0.78 43.96 -27.96
CA GLU A 7 0.59 42.95 -29.01
C GLU A 7 -0.57 42.04 -28.60
N LYS A 8 -1.79 42.45 -28.95
CA LYS A 8 -2.98 41.59 -28.90
C LYS A 8 -2.75 40.43 -29.87
N GLY A 9 -2.13 39.35 -29.39
CA GLY A 9 -2.07 38.08 -30.10
C GLY A 9 -3.50 37.61 -30.34
N PHE A 10 -3.96 37.69 -31.59
CA PHE A 10 -5.23 37.12 -32.00
C PHE A 10 -5.10 35.60 -31.93
N TYR A 11 -5.76 34.97 -30.95
CA TYR A 11 -5.99 33.53 -30.97
C TYR A 11 -6.74 33.19 -32.26
N ASN A 12 -6.14 32.36 -33.11
CA ASN A 12 -6.81 31.89 -34.31
C ASN A 12 -7.66 30.64 -33.99
N ILE A 13 -8.48 30.21 -34.94
CA ILE A 13 -9.36 29.04 -34.76
C ILE A 13 -8.54 27.76 -34.49
N CYS A 14 -7.36 27.61 -35.09
CA CYS A 14 -6.47 26.48 -34.82
C CYS A 14 -5.93 26.47 -33.38
N ASP A 15 -5.65 27.63 -32.77
CA ASP A 15 -5.22 27.71 -31.36
C ASP A 15 -6.36 27.27 -30.42
N LEU A 16 -7.60 27.60 -30.77
CA LEU A 16 -8.79 27.16 -30.05
C LEU A 16 -9.03 25.66 -30.22
N ASP A 17 -8.94 25.13 -31.44
CA ASP A 17 -9.06 23.69 -31.72
C ASP A 17 -7.98 22.87 -31.01
N PHE A 18 -6.76 23.39 -30.96
CA PHE A 18 -5.67 22.78 -30.21
C PHE A 18 -5.96 22.79 -28.70
N ALA A 19 -6.39 23.93 -28.14
CA ALA A 19 -6.74 24.03 -26.73
C ALA A 19 -7.91 23.12 -26.34
N LEU A 20 -8.91 22.98 -27.21
CA LEU A 20 -10.04 22.06 -27.03
C LEU A 20 -9.56 20.60 -27.04
N SER A 21 -8.71 20.23 -28.01
CA SER A 21 -8.14 18.88 -28.12
C SER A 21 -7.34 18.48 -26.87
N VAL A 22 -6.51 19.40 -26.35
CA VAL A 22 -5.74 19.17 -25.12
C VAL A 22 -6.67 19.11 -23.90
N SER A 23 -7.68 19.97 -23.85
CA SER A 23 -8.67 19.98 -22.75
C SER A 23 -9.44 18.66 -22.69
N GLU A 24 -9.82 18.10 -23.84
CA GLU A 24 -10.47 16.79 -23.92
C GLU A 24 -9.55 15.67 -23.42
N LEU A 25 -8.27 15.68 -23.83
CA LEU A 25 -7.29 14.71 -23.35
C LEU A 25 -7.08 14.78 -21.84
N VAL A 26 -6.99 15.99 -21.29
CA VAL A 26 -6.84 16.22 -19.84
C VAL A 26 -8.10 15.77 -19.09
N ALA A 27 -9.29 16.13 -19.58
CA ALA A 27 -10.56 15.72 -18.96
C ALA A 27 -10.69 14.19 -18.91
N LEU A 28 -10.36 13.51 -20.02
CA LEU A 28 -10.36 12.05 -20.07
C LEU A 28 -9.35 11.43 -19.09
N SER A 29 -8.14 11.98 -19.03
CA SER A 29 -7.08 11.48 -18.13
C SER A 29 -7.49 11.60 -16.66
N ILE A 30 -8.11 12.73 -16.28
CA ILE A 30 -8.65 12.94 -14.94
C ILE A 30 -9.79 11.95 -14.68
N SER A 31 -10.74 11.80 -15.61
CA SER A 31 -11.85 10.85 -15.47
C SER A 31 -11.35 9.41 -15.30
N ASN A 32 -10.30 9.01 -16.03
CA ASN A 32 -9.69 7.69 -15.90
C ASN A 32 -9.01 7.51 -14.54
N ALA A 33 -8.27 8.51 -14.05
CA ALA A 33 -7.66 8.46 -12.73
C ALA A 33 -8.71 8.30 -11.62
N LEU A 34 -9.81 9.05 -11.69
CA LEU A 34 -10.92 8.95 -10.73
C LEU A 34 -11.63 7.59 -10.79
N LEU A 35 -11.84 7.03 -11.99
CA LEU A 35 -12.40 5.69 -12.15
C LEU A 35 -11.48 4.62 -11.58
N PHE A 36 -10.17 4.73 -11.84
CA PHE A 36 -9.17 3.82 -11.30
C PHE A 36 -9.15 3.86 -9.77
N GLU A 37 -9.11 5.05 -9.17
CA GLU A 37 -9.17 5.22 -7.71
C GLU A 37 -10.45 4.61 -7.13
N LYS A 38 -11.59 4.75 -7.82
CA LYS A 38 -12.86 4.15 -7.38
C LYS A 38 -12.85 2.63 -7.44
N VAL A 39 -12.24 2.05 -8.47
CA VAL A 39 -12.06 0.60 -8.60
C VAL A 39 -11.10 0.08 -7.52
N GLU A 40 -10.01 0.80 -7.26
CA GLU A 40 -9.04 0.45 -6.22
C GLU A 40 -9.68 0.47 -4.83
N LYS A 41 -10.52 1.48 -4.54
CA LYS A 41 -11.33 1.57 -3.31
C LYS A 41 -12.35 0.44 -3.16
N LEU A 42 -12.82 -0.13 -4.26
CA LEU A 42 -13.72 -1.30 -4.26
C LEU A 42 -12.96 -2.61 -4.16
N SER A 43 -11.63 -2.61 -4.36
CA SER A 43 -10.82 -3.77 -4.07
C SER A 43 -10.86 -4.06 -2.57
N VAL A 44 -10.88 -5.34 -2.22
CA VAL A 44 -10.78 -5.81 -0.83
C VAL A 44 -9.31 -6.11 -0.49
N THR A 45 -8.48 -6.37 -1.51
CA THR A 45 -7.10 -6.84 -1.36
C THR A 45 -6.10 -5.94 -2.08
N ASP A 46 -4.86 -5.94 -1.59
CA ASP A 46 -3.70 -5.34 -2.23
C ASP A 46 -3.32 -6.13 -3.49
N GLY A 47 -3.10 -5.42 -4.60
CA GLY A 47 -2.90 -6.04 -5.91
C GLY A 47 -1.59 -6.81 -6.05
N LEU A 48 -0.55 -6.46 -5.27
CA LEU A 48 0.73 -7.15 -5.29
C LEU A 48 0.73 -8.32 -4.30
N THR A 49 0.45 -8.04 -3.03
CA THR A 49 0.65 -9.01 -1.94
C THR A 49 -0.53 -9.95 -1.72
N GLY A 50 -1.72 -9.61 -2.22
CA GLY A 50 -2.95 -10.34 -1.97
C GLY A 50 -3.48 -10.23 -0.54
N LEU A 51 -2.80 -9.47 0.33
CA LEU A 51 -3.29 -9.16 1.68
C LEU A 51 -4.51 -8.24 1.62
N VAL A 52 -5.21 -8.09 2.74
CA VAL A 52 -6.29 -7.11 2.85
C VAL A 52 -5.70 -5.72 2.61
N ASN A 53 -6.31 -4.91 1.75
CA ASN A 53 -5.79 -3.56 1.53
C ASN A 53 -6.08 -2.65 2.74
N HIS A 54 -5.39 -1.52 2.78
CA HIS A 54 -5.55 -0.54 3.86
C HIS A 54 -7.03 -0.17 4.11
N HIS A 55 -7.81 0.09 3.05
CA HIS A 55 -9.20 0.53 3.19
C HIS A 55 -10.07 -0.52 3.87
N GLN A 56 -10.04 -1.75 3.36
CA GLN A 56 -10.81 -2.85 3.92
C GLN A 56 -10.35 -3.19 5.34
N MET A 57 -9.05 -3.15 5.62
CA MET A 57 -8.53 -3.41 6.97
C MET A 57 -9.06 -2.40 7.98
N GLN A 58 -9.13 -1.10 7.63
CA GLN A 58 -9.71 -0.08 8.51
C GLN A 58 -11.17 -0.37 8.85
N GLU A 59 -11.98 -0.80 7.87
CA GLU A 59 -13.37 -1.17 8.11
C GLU A 59 -13.50 -2.42 9.00
N LEU A 60 -12.66 -3.43 8.78
CA LEU A 60 -12.61 -4.63 9.62
C LEU A 60 -12.15 -4.30 11.05
N LEU A 61 -11.13 -3.46 11.22
CA LEU A 61 -10.63 -3.02 12.52
C LEU A 61 -11.70 -2.28 13.32
N LYS A 62 -12.46 -1.38 12.68
CA LYS A 62 -13.61 -0.69 13.33
C LYS A 62 -14.64 -1.69 13.83
N ASN A 63 -14.97 -2.70 13.04
CA ASN A 63 -15.92 -3.73 13.44
C ASN A 63 -15.40 -4.57 14.61
N GLU A 64 -14.12 -4.93 14.60
CA GLU A 64 -13.50 -5.69 15.69
C GLU A 64 -13.35 -4.88 16.97
N LEU A 65 -13.10 -3.57 16.89
CA LEU A 65 -13.13 -2.68 18.06
C LEU A 65 -14.50 -2.70 18.74
N ILE A 66 -15.58 -2.53 17.97
CA ILE A 66 -16.97 -2.57 18.50
C ILE A 66 -17.27 -3.94 19.12
N ARG A 67 -16.83 -5.03 18.48
CA ARG A 67 -17.00 -6.38 18.99
C ARG A 67 -16.25 -6.58 20.30
N CYS A 68 -15.01 -6.11 20.39
CA CYS A 68 -14.19 -6.25 21.59
C CYS A 68 -14.70 -5.43 22.77
N GLU A 69 -15.19 -4.21 22.53
CA GLU A 69 -15.86 -3.41 23.55
C GLU A 69 -17.11 -4.12 24.09
N ARG A 70 -17.91 -4.74 23.21
CA ARG A 70 -19.14 -5.45 23.60
C ARG A 70 -18.87 -6.68 24.45
N TYR A 71 -17.86 -7.46 24.11
CA TYR A 71 -17.57 -8.75 24.75
C TYR A 71 -16.43 -8.70 25.76
N ALA A 72 -15.84 -7.52 26.00
CA ALA A 72 -14.67 -7.32 26.84
C ALA A 72 -13.49 -8.26 26.46
N SER A 73 -13.32 -8.52 25.16
CA SER A 73 -12.22 -9.33 24.63
C SER A 73 -11.00 -8.46 24.33
N SER A 74 -9.81 -9.06 24.39
CA SER A 74 -8.57 -8.38 24.01
C SER A 74 -8.48 -8.18 22.50
N LEU A 75 -7.94 -7.05 22.08
CA LEU A 75 -7.57 -6.75 20.69
C LEU A 75 -6.17 -6.16 20.71
N SER A 76 -5.29 -6.65 19.85
CA SER A 76 -3.95 -6.09 19.66
C SER A 76 -3.72 -5.75 18.20
N VAL A 77 -2.89 -4.74 17.96
CA VAL A 77 -2.46 -4.34 16.61
C VAL A 77 -0.94 -4.28 16.59
N ILE A 78 -0.35 -4.84 15.53
CA ILE A 78 1.09 -4.77 15.28
C ILE A 78 1.27 -3.99 13.98
N MET A 79 2.13 -2.98 14.01
CA MET A 79 2.57 -2.26 12.81
C MET A 79 4.04 -2.58 12.58
N MET A 80 4.38 -2.91 11.34
CA MET A 80 5.70 -3.34 10.91
C MET A 80 6.11 -2.55 9.69
N ASP A 81 7.39 -2.22 9.61
CA ASP A 81 8.01 -1.54 8.49
C ASP A 81 9.20 -2.39 7.99
N LEU A 82 9.42 -2.43 6.69
CA LEU A 82 10.56 -3.13 6.10
C LEU A 82 11.80 -2.22 6.12
N ASP A 83 12.69 -2.48 7.08
CA ASP A 83 13.93 -1.73 7.22
C ASP A 83 14.71 -1.64 5.90
N HIS A 84 15.10 -0.41 5.54
CA HIS A 84 15.94 -0.13 4.37
C HIS A 84 15.37 -0.60 3.02
N PHE A 85 14.04 -0.75 2.88
CA PHE A 85 13.42 -1.21 1.63
C PHE A 85 13.82 -0.36 0.41
N LYS A 86 13.93 0.96 0.59
CA LYS A 86 14.46 1.85 -0.46
C LYS A 86 15.85 1.44 -0.96
N ASN A 87 16.77 1.06 -0.07
CA ASN A 87 18.12 0.63 -0.46
C ASN A 87 18.07 -0.65 -1.30
N VAL A 88 17.14 -1.57 -0.99
CA VAL A 88 16.92 -2.79 -1.79
C VAL A 88 16.46 -2.42 -3.19
N ASN A 89 15.49 -1.53 -3.31
CA ASN A 89 15.01 -1.04 -4.62
C ASN A 89 16.12 -0.35 -5.42
N ASP A 90 16.89 0.52 -4.78
CA ASP A 90 17.95 1.28 -5.44
C ASP A 90 19.12 0.37 -5.88
N THR A 91 19.39 -0.71 -5.14
CA THR A 91 20.50 -1.64 -5.42
C THR A 91 20.12 -2.74 -6.42
N TYR A 92 18.91 -3.28 -6.32
CA TYR A 92 18.49 -4.49 -7.04
C TYR A 92 17.31 -4.26 -8.00
N GLY A 93 16.75 -3.05 -8.02
CA GLY A 93 15.59 -2.68 -8.82
C GLY A 93 14.25 -3.04 -8.18
N HIS A 94 13.20 -2.37 -8.63
CA HIS A 94 11.83 -2.53 -8.09
C HIS A 94 11.29 -3.96 -8.15
N GLN A 95 11.65 -4.74 -9.18
CA GLN A 95 11.22 -6.13 -9.27
C GLN A 95 11.68 -6.96 -8.06
N LYS A 96 12.88 -6.66 -7.54
CA LYS A 96 13.40 -7.35 -6.35
C LYS A 96 12.72 -6.87 -5.08
N GLY A 97 12.36 -5.59 -5.01
CA GLY A 97 11.50 -5.07 -3.94
C GLY A 97 10.14 -5.75 -3.90
N ASP A 98 9.52 -5.96 -5.07
CA ASP A 98 8.25 -6.67 -5.17
C ASP A 98 8.35 -8.11 -4.66
N ASP A 99 9.44 -8.82 -4.97
CA ASP A 99 9.71 -10.16 -4.42
C ASP A 99 9.80 -10.14 -2.89
N VAL A 100 10.43 -9.11 -2.32
CA VAL A 100 10.55 -8.94 -0.86
C VAL A 100 9.18 -8.69 -0.23
N LEU A 101 8.34 -7.84 -0.84
CA LEU A 101 6.99 -7.56 -0.36
C LEU A 101 6.09 -8.81 -0.41
N LEU A 102 6.15 -9.56 -1.52
CA LEU A 102 5.45 -10.84 -1.67
C LEU A 102 5.88 -11.85 -0.62
N TYR A 103 7.18 -11.94 -0.37
CA TYR A 103 7.73 -12.82 0.63
C TYR A 103 7.27 -12.44 2.05
N PHE A 104 7.35 -11.16 2.40
CA PHE A 104 6.89 -10.68 3.69
C PHE A 104 5.41 -10.98 3.91
N ALA A 105 4.58 -10.75 2.89
CA ALA A 105 3.16 -11.10 2.93
C ALA A 105 2.92 -12.62 3.15
N SER A 106 3.77 -13.48 2.56
CA SER A 106 3.70 -14.92 2.79
C SER A 106 4.02 -15.31 4.23
N ILE A 107 4.99 -14.63 4.86
CA ILE A 107 5.32 -14.81 6.28
C ILE A 107 4.13 -14.38 7.14
N MET A 108 3.52 -13.23 6.87
CA MET A 108 2.35 -12.78 7.61
C MET A 108 1.23 -13.82 7.57
N ASN A 109 0.89 -14.33 6.38
CA ASN A 109 -0.14 -15.37 6.22
C ASN A 109 0.21 -16.68 6.93
N LYS A 110 1.50 -17.04 7.03
CA LYS A 110 1.97 -18.22 7.77
C LYS A 110 1.69 -18.10 9.28
N PHE A 111 1.82 -16.90 9.84
CA PHE A 111 1.65 -16.65 11.28
C PHE A 111 0.23 -16.19 11.67
N CYS A 112 -0.58 -15.74 10.70
CA CYS A 112 -1.97 -15.35 10.93
C CYS A 112 -2.90 -16.54 11.11
N ARG A 113 -3.82 -16.43 12.07
CA ARG A 113 -4.99 -17.29 12.20
C ARG A 113 -6.10 -16.81 11.27
N SER A 114 -7.15 -17.62 11.12
CA SER A 114 -8.31 -17.28 10.29
C SER A 114 -9.06 -16.02 10.72
N MET A 115 -8.95 -15.61 11.99
CA MET A 115 -9.59 -14.40 12.53
C MET A 115 -8.66 -13.18 12.48
N ASP A 116 -7.36 -13.39 12.29
CA ASP A 116 -6.39 -12.30 12.23
C ASP A 116 -6.48 -11.60 10.87
N ILE A 117 -6.20 -10.31 10.84
CA ILE A 117 -6.24 -9.51 9.60
C ILE A 117 -4.82 -9.07 9.29
N ALA A 118 -4.25 -9.63 8.23
CA ALA A 118 -3.00 -9.15 7.64
C ALA A 118 -3.28 -8.16 6.52
N SER A 119 -2.63 -7.01 6.58
CA SER A 119 -2.82 -5.92 5.64
C SER A 119 -1.52 -5.24 5.27
N ARG A 120 -1.42 -4.81 4.02
CA ARG A 120 -0.42 -3.84 3.58
C ARG A 120 -1.00 -2.44 3.76
N TYR A 121 -0.37 -1.66 4.64
CA TYR A 121 -0.82 -0.33 5.00
C TYR A 121 -0.30 0.74 4.03
N GLY A 122 0.97 0.60 3.63
CA GLY A 122 1.68 1.54 2.77
C GLY A 122 2.55 0.85 1.73
N GLY A 123 3.57 1.57 1.25
CA GLY A 123 4.51 1.03 0.26
C GLY A 123 5.34 -0.14 0.80
N GLU A 124 5.80 -0.04 2.04
CA GLU A 124 6.66 -1.05 2.70
C GLU A 124 6.19 -1.37 4.13
N GLU A 125 5.04 -0.81 4.52
CA GLU A 125 4.44 -0.92 5.84
C GLU A 125 3.31 -1.95 5.86
N PHE A 126 3.27 -2.76 6.92
CA PHE A 126 2.31 -3.84 7.11
C PHE A 126 1.67 -3.77 8.50
N ILE A 127 0.41 -4.20 8.59
CA ILE A 127 -0.35 -4.24 9.83
C ILE A 127 -0.93 -5.64 10.06
N LEU A 128 -0.88 -6.09 11.31
CA LEU A 128 -1.67 -7.19 11.83
C LEU A 128 -2.69 -6.68 12.83
N VAL A 129 -3.94 -7.03 12.63
CA VAL A 129 -4.99 -6.92 13.64
C VAL A 129 -5.22 -8.31 14.22
N LEU A 130 -5.12 -8.43 15.54
CA LEU A 130 -5.16 -9.69 16.27
C LEU A 130 -6.32 -9.67 17.29
N PRO A 131 -7.54 -10.04 16.89
CA PRO A 131 -8.64 -10.24 17.80
C PRO A 131 -8.32 -11.33 18.84
N GLU A 132 -8.92 -11.21 20.01
CA GLU A 132 -8.78 -12.16 21.14
C GLU A 132 -7.31 -12.39 21.55
N THR A 133 -6.44 -11.41 21.29
CA THR A 133 -5.01 -11.49 21.58
C THR A 133 -4.58 -10.32 22.47
N ASN A 134 -3.92 -10.64 23.59
CA ASN A 134 -3.36 -9.66 24.52
C ASN A 134 -1.94 -9.24 24.10
N LEU A 135 -1.37 -8.27 24.83
CA LEU A 135 -0.06 -7.70 24.53
C LEU A 135 1.06 -8.76 24.46
N GLN A 136 1.06 -9.74 25.38
CA GLN A 136 2.08 -10.79 25.41
C GLN A 136 1.97 -11.71 24.18
N GLY A 137 0.75 -12.06 23.78
CA GLY A 137 0.51 -12.85 22.57
C GLY A 137 0.89 -12.09 21.30
N ALA A 138 0.57 -10.79 21.23
CA ALA A 138 0.96 -9.94 20.11
C ALA A 138 2.48 -9.79 20.02
N PHE A 139 3.16 -9.57 21.15
CA PHE A 139 4.63 -9.52 21.20
C PHE A 139 5.26 -10.83 20.74
N TYR A 140 4.72 -11.97 21.17
CA TYR A 140 5.21 -13.27 20.71
C TYR A 140 5.07 -13.43 19.19
N ILE A 141 3.93 -13.07 18.61
CA ILE A 141 3.74 -13.13 17.14
C ILE A 141 4.70 -12.19 16.42
N ALA A 142 4.86 -10.95 16.91
CA ALA A 142 5.80 -9.98 16.35
C ALA A 142 7.24 -10.51 16.33
N GLU A 143 7.72 -11.05 17.44
CA GLU A 143 9.08 -11.61 17.52
C GLU A 143 9.24 -12.83 16.61
N ARG A 144 8.23 -13.70 16.50
CA ARG A 144 8.29 -14.85 15.58
C ARG A 144 8.39 -14.43 14.11
N ILE A 145 7.68 -13.38 13.71
CA ILE A 145 7.79 -12.80 12.37
C ILE A 145 9.18 -12.21 12.17
N ARG A 146 9.66 -11.41 13.13
CA ARG A 146 10.99 -10.79 13.08
C ARG A 146 12.11 -11.84 12.98
N GLU A 147 12.05 -12.89 13.80
CA GLU A 147 13.00 -14.02 13.78
C GLU A 147 12.95 -14.77 12.45
N GLU A 148 11.77 -15.04 11.89
CA GLU A 148 11.65 -15.73 10.60
C GLU A 148 12.34 -14.93 9.49
N ILE A 149 12.14 -13.61 9.47
CA ILE A 149 12.76 -12.71 8.49
C ILE A 149 14.29 -12.68 8.67
N ASP A 150 14.77 -12.53 9.91
CA ASP A 150 16.20 -12.47 10.23
C ASP A 150 16.93 -13.79 9.93
N SER A 151 16.25 -14.93 10.12
CA SER A 151 16.79 -16.26 9.81
C SER A 151 16.92 -16.53 8.31
N GLN A 152 16.27 -15.72 7.48
CA GLN A 152 16.24 -15.88 6.03
C GLN A 152 17.28 -14.96 5.43
N ILE A 153 18.46 -15.52 5.15
CA ILE A 153 19.35 -14.92 4.16
C ILE A 153 18.55 -14.92 2.86
N PHE A 154 18.17 -13.74 2.38
CA PHE A 154 17.54 -13.56 1.08
C PHE A 154 18.56 -13.96 0.00
N SER A 155 18.79 -15.26 -0.17
CA SER A 155 19.68 -15.80 -1.18
C SER A 155 18.95 -15.60 -2.50
N SER A 156 19.30 -14.52 -3.20
CA SER A 156 18.94 -14.38 -4.60
C SER A 156 19.38 -15.66 -5.30
N GLN A 157 18.41 -16.45 -5.76
CA GLN A 157 18.67 -17.57 -6.67
C GLN A 157 19.05 -17.00 -8.06
N ARG A 158 20.19 -16.32 -8.08
CA ARG A 158 21.11 -15.99 -9.16
C ARG A 158 22.08 -14.97 -8.58
N THR A 159 23.29 -15.46 -8.30
CA THR A 159 24.48 -14.73 -7.82
C THR A 159 24.63 -14.70 -6.30
N ARG A 160 25.56 -15.56 -5.85
CA ARG A 160 26.17 -15.57 -4.52
C ARG A 160 26.77 -14.20 -4.20
N PHE A 161 26.49 -13.67 -3.02
CA PHE A 161 27.42 -12.84 -2.23
C PHE A 161 27.20 -13.13 -0.76
#